data_AF-A0AAW2EH06-F1
#
_entry.id   AF-A0AAW2EH06-F1
#
_cell.length_a   1.000
_cell.length_b   1.000
_cell.length_c   1.000
_cell.angle_alpha   90.00
_cell.angle_beta   90.00
_cell.angle_gamma   90.00
#
_symmetry.space_group_name_H-M   'P 1'
#
loop_
_entity.id
_entity.type
_entity.pdbx_description
1 polymer ?
#
loop_
_entity_poly.entity_id
_entity_poly.type
_entity_poly.pdbx_seq_one_letter_code
_entity_poly.pdbx_strand_id
1 'polypeptide(L)'
;MATAAESPVPNESTEIRCQEKSKGGMCYEVILAEPTMPKRPPSPPQQSPTQATIQDKLKAAEERRQSIEANKLAVLAAKLSKIEEASRKKDELSAAFIAATRVSLDAKMNNTEEKREAHIAELKNKLKDHLESVEKTRLSLEQQTEEVRCAVEEKLKTAAAQRDENIKRMLVRLKEHEEQVARVRQGMSERVLQLESQIQGKLEQARERRESIEREQKEKLRNHNTVKIAKMRQMAARELLMKKCECDKKVLTAEINRQREIQRRVQAIRRHHERRAEIVRQNKKDLLINKEED
;
A
#
# COMPACT_ATOMS: atom_id res chain seq x y z
N MET A 1 -38.51 -28.57 -182.22
CA MET A 1 -37.76 -29.44 -183.15
C MET A 1 -37.96 -30.86 -182.69
N ALA A 2 -38.39 -31.71 -183.62
CA ALA A 2 -38.66 -33.12 -183.42
C ALA A 2 -37.36 -33.91 -183.18
N THR A 3 -37.47 -35.00 -182.43
CA THR A 3 -36.96 -36.33 -182.82
C THR A 3 -37.52 -37.36 -181.84
N ALA A 4 -38.55 -38.08 -182.32
CA ALA A 4 -38.87 -39.40 -181.85
C ALA A 4 -37.83 -40.38 -182.41
N ALA A 5 -37.39 -41.34 -181.61
CA ALA A 5 -36.67 -42.51 -182.07
C ALA A 5 -37.21 -43.73 -181.32
N GLU A 6 -37.56 -44.74 -182.11
CA GLU A 6 -38.13 -46.04 -181.75
C GLU A 6 -37.24 -46.89 -180.82
N SER A 7 -37.92 -47.88 -180.22
CA SER A 7 -37.49 -48.86 -179.22
C SER A 7 -36.27 -49.72 -179.61
N PRO A 8 -35.66 -50.40 -178.61
CA PRO A 8 -35.90 -51.84 -178.54
C PRO A 8 -36.09 -52.37 -177.12
N VAL A 9 -36.93 -53.40 -176.98
CA VAL A 9 -37.05 -54.26 -175.79
C VAL A 9 -35.81 -55.17 -175.72
N PRO A 10 -35.22 -55.39 -174.53
CA PRO A 10 -34.73 -56.74 -174.22
C PRO A 10 -35.02 -57.19 -172.78
N ASN A 11 -35.67 -58.36 -172.69
CA ASN A 11 -35.59 -59.39 -171.64
C ASN A 11 -35.27 -58.96 -170.19
N GLU A 12 -36.33 -58.92 -169.36
CA GLU A 12 -36.21 -59.10 -167.90
C GLU A 12 -35.77 -60.55 -167.59
N SER A 13 -34.53 -60.74 -167.14
CA SER A 13 -34.06 -62.03 -166.62
C SER A 13 -34.37 -62.16 -165.13
N THR A 14 -35.54 -62.70 -164.78
CA THR A 14 -35.83 -63.15 -163.41
C THR A 14 -34.91 -64.31 -163.02
N GLU A 15 -34.10 -64.16 -161.97
CA GLU A 15 -33.16 -65.18 -161.49
C GLU A 15 -33.70 -65.86 -160.23
N ILE A 16 -33.81 -67.20 -160.28
CA ILE A 16 -34.21 -68.03 -159.15
C ILE A 16 -32.97 -68.73 -158.60
N ARG A 17 -32.66 -68.48 -157.32
CA ARG A 17 -31.46 -69.01 -156.66
C ARG A 17 -31.84 -69.75 -155.37
N CYS A 18 -30.92 -70.57 -154.86
CA CYS A 18 -31.08 -71.28 -153.59
C CYS A 18 -32.35 -72.15 -153.52
N GLN A 19 -32.65 -72.91 -154.58
CA GLN A 19 -33.81 -73.82 -154.56
C GLN A 19 -33.53 -75.04 -153.67
N GLU A 20 -34.25 -75.14 -152.57
CA GLU A 20 -34.18 -76.28 -151.64
C GLU A 20 -35.48 -77.08 -151.70
N LYS A 21 -35.34 -78.38 -151.93
CA LYS A 21 -36.46 -79.28 -152.21
C LYS A 21 -36.65 -80.27 -151.06
N SER A 22 -37.79 -80.21 -150.38
CA SER A 22 -38.12 -81.11 -149.27
C SER A 22 -39.43 -81.88 -149.54
N LYS A 23 -39.68 -82.97 -148.80
CA LYS A 23 -40.92 -83.79 -148.94
C LYS A 23 -42.22 -83.00 -148.74
N GLY A 24 -42.17 -81.84 -148.08
CA GLY A 24 -43.33 -80.97 -147.83
C GLY A 24 -43.50 -79.81 -148.82
N GLY A 25 -42.67 -79.71 -149.86
CA GLY A 25 -42.69 -78.63 -150.83
C GLY A 25 -41.31 -78.04 -151.11
N MET A 26 -41.25 -77.11 -152.07
CA MET A 26 -40.01 -76.49 -152.55
C MET A 26 -39.98 -75.02 -152.17
N CYS A 27 -38.87 -74.55 -151.59
CA CYS A 27 -38.60 -73.13 -151.44
C CYS A 27 -37.49 -72.70 -152.41
N TYR A 28 -37.57 -71.47 -152.87
CA TYR A 28 -36.53 -70.85 -153.70
C TYR A 28 -36.57 -69.34 -153.48
N GLU A 29 -35.42 -68.71 -153.64
CA GLU A 29 -35.28 -67.27 -153.53
C GLU A 29 -35.42 -66.66 -154.94
N VAL A 30 -36.44 -65.80 -155.13
CA VAL A 30 -36.68 -65.10 -156.39
C VAL A 30 -36.09 -63.71 -156.28
N ILE A 31 -35.03 -63.46 -157.06
CA ILE A 31 -34.42 -62.14 -157.11
C ILE A 31 -34.96 -61.44 -158.35
N LEU A 32 -35.82 -60.46 -158.11
CA LEU A 32 -36.43 -59.62 -159.16
C LEU A 32 -35.48 -58.48 -159.58
N ALA A 33 -34.58 -58.04 -158.69
CA ALA A 33 -33.49 -57.09 -158.94
C ALA A 33 -32.45 -57.14 -157.80
N GLU A 34 -31.19 -56.81 -158.08
CA GLU A 34 -30.13 -56.77 -157.06
C GLU A 34 -30.29 -55.57 -156.09
N PRO A 35 -30.06 -55.76 -154.77
CA PRO A 35 -30.28 -54.70 -153.77
C PRO A 35 -29.27 -53.55 -153.91
N THR A 36 -29.76 -52.36 -154.26
CA THR A 36 -28.96 -51.14 -154.47
C THR A 36 -28.91 -50.26 -153.21
N MET A 37 -28.34 -50.75 -152.10
CA MET A 37 -28.15 -49.95 -150.88
C MET A 37 -26.68 -49.96 -150.42
N PRO A 38 -26.05 -48.80 -150.14
CA PRO A 38 -24.68 -48.73 -149.65
C PRO A 38 -24.54 -49.25 -148.21
N LYS A 39 -23.44 -49.97 -147.92
CA LYS A 39 -23.12 -50.55 -146.60
C LYS A 39 -22.96 -49.46 -145.52
N ARG A 40 -23.69 -49.62 -144.40
CA ARG A 40 -23.58 -48.78 -143.19
C ARG A 40 -22.17 -48.89 -142.58
N PRO A 41 -21.54 -47.79 -142.11
CA PRO A 41 -20.23 -47.85 -141.45
C PRO A 41 -20.29 -48.68 -140.15
N PRO A 42 -19.19 -49.35 -139.76
CA PRO A 42 -19.15 -50.17 -138.55
C PRO A 42 -19.35 -49.28 -137.31
N SER A 43 -20.26 -49.69 -136.44
CA SER A 43 -20.45 -49.08 -135.12
C SER A 43 -19.16 -49.20 -134.30
N PRO A 44 -18.83 -48.21 -133.44
CA PRO A 44 -17.73 -48.34 -132.49
C PRO A 44 -17.88 -49.62 -131.64
N PRO A 45 -16.78 -50.34 -131.33
CA PRO A 45 -16.86 -51.55 -130.53
C PRO A 45 -17.46 -51.24 -129.16
N GLN A 46 -18.60 -51.85 -128.84
CA GLN A 46 -19.12 -51.84 -127.48
C GLN A 46 -18.14 -52.64 -126.60
N GLN A 47 -17.28 -51.95 -125.86
CA GLN A 47 -16.56 -52.57 -124.76
C GLN A 47 -17.57 -52.90 -123.66
N SER A 48 -17.70 -54.19 -123.34
CA SER A 48 -18.48 -54.63 -122.18
C SER A 48 -17.87 -53.99 -120.93
N PRO A 49 -18.66 -53.27 -120.11
CA PRO A 49 -18.13 -52.59 -118.95
C PRO A 49 -17.47 -53.59 -117.99
N THR A 50 -16.24 -53.32 -117.57
CA THR A 50 -15.50 -54.15 -116.62
C THR A 50 -16.20 -54.13 -115.27
N GLN A 51 -16.18 -55.25 -114.53
CA GLN A 51 -16.89 -55.39 -113.25
C GLN A 51 -16.56 -54.28 -112.24
N ALA A 52 -15.30 -53.83 -112.20
CA ALA A 52 -14.86 -52.70 -111.37
C ALA A 52 -15.59 -51.40 -111.74
N THR A 53 -15.69 -51.06 -113.03
CA THR A 53 -16.37 -49.84 -113.50
C THR A 53 -17.87 -49.86 -113.18
N ILE A 54 -18.50 -51.04 -113.15
CA ILE A 54 -19.91 -51.19 -112.75
C ILE A 54 -20.06 -50.96 -111.24
N GLN A 55 -19.19 -51.55 -110.42
CA GLN A 55 -19.20 -51.39 -108.97
C GLN A 55 -18.94 -49.93 -108.56
N ASP A 56 -17.98 -49.26 -109.20
CA ASP A 56 -17.69 -47.85 -108.93
C ASP A 56 -18.88 -46.94 -109.25
N LYS A 57 -19.61 -47.22 -110.35
CA LYS A 57 -20.83 -46.47 -110.69
C LYS A 57 -21.96 -46.69 -109.68
N LEU A 58 -22.11 -47.91 -109.16
CA LEU A 58 -23.08 -48.21 -108.11
C LEU A 58 -22.69 -47.56 -106.78
N LYS A 59 -21.41 -47.60 -106.42
CA LYS A 59 -20.88 -46.96 -105.22
C LYS A 59 -21.01 -45.43 -105.28
N ALA A 60 -20.73 -44.81 -106.42
CA ALA A 60 -20.94 -43.37 -106.62
C ALA A 60 -22.43 -42.98 -106.63
N ALA A 61 -23.35 -43.88 -107.02
CA ALA A 61 -24.78 -43.66 -106.88
C ALA A 61 -25.24 -43.77 -105.41
N GLU A 62 -24.69 -44.74 -104.68
CA GLU A 62 -24.90 -44.94 -103.24
C GLU A 62 -24.40 -43.74 -102.43
N GLU A 63 -23.16 -43.28 -102.67
CA GLU A 63 -22.56 -42.11 -102.01
C GLU A 63 -23.35 -40.83 -102.30
N ARG A 64 -23.86 -40.65 -103.54
CA ARG A 64 -24.76 -39.53 -103.85
C ARG A 64 -26.07 -39.61 -103.08
N ARG A 65 -26.66 -40.81 -102.94
CA ARG A 65 -27.87 -41.00 -102.14
C ARG A 65 -27.61 -40.65 -100.68
N GLN A 66 -26.53 -41.19 -100.10
CA GLN A 66 -26.12 -40.93 -98.73
C GLN A 66 -25.80 -39.46 -98.49
N SER A 67 -25.13 -38.77 -99.43
CA SER A 67 -24.84 -37.34 -99.34
C SER A 67 -26.12 -36.49 -99.35
N ILE A 68 -27.09 -36.81 -100.21
CA ILE A 68 -28.39 -36.11 -100.24
C ILE A 68 -29.15 -36.34 -98.93
N GLU A 69 -29.13 -37.56 -98.40
CA GLU A 69 -29.77 -37.90 -97.13
C GLU A 69 -29.09 -37.19 -95.94
N ALA A 70 -27.76 -37.21 -95.88
CA ALA A 70 -26.98 -36.48 -94.87
C ALA A 70 -27.25 -34.97 -94.92
N ASN A 71 -27.32 -34.38 -96.12
CA ASN A 71 -27.67 -32.96 -96.27
C ASN A 71 -29.10 -32.66 -95.79
N LYS A 72 -30.07 -33.55 -96.07
CA LYS A 72 -31.43 -33.41 -95.55
C LYS A 72 -31.45 -33.48 -94.01
N LEU A 73 -30.74 -34.44 -93.43
CA LEU A 73 -30.62 -34.58 -91.97
C LEU A 73 -29.94 -33.36 -91.35
N ALA A 74 -28.87 -32.83 -91.95
CA ALA A 74 -28.18 -31.64 -91.48
C ALA A 74 -29.09 -30.39 -91.51
N VAL A 75 -29.89 -30.21 -92.57
CA VAL A 75 -30.87 -29.12 -92.65
C VAL A 75 -31.96 -29.26 -91.58
N LEU A 76 -32.45 -30.48 -91.33
CA LEU A 76 -33.43 -30.73 -90.27
C LEU A 76 -32.83 -30.47 -88.88
N ALA A 77 -31.61 -30.94 -88.62
CA ALA A 77 -30.89 -30.70 -87.37
C ALA A 77 -30.67 -29.20 -87.12
N ALA A 78 -30.28 -28.43 -88.15
CA ALA A 78 -30.12 -26.98 -88.05
C ALA A 78 -31.45 -26.27 -87.71
N LYS A 79 -32.58 -26.72 -88.29
CA LYS A 79 -33.91 -26.19 -87.95
C LYS A 79 -34.30 -26.50 -86.50
N LEU A 80 -34.05 -27.72 -86.03
CA LEU A 80 -34.31 -28.10 -84.64
C LEU A 80 -33.43 -27.30 -83.67
N SER A 81 -32.14 -27.14 -83.95
CA SER A 81 -31.22 -26.32 -83.16
C SER A 81 -31.71 -24.88 -83.04
N LYS A 82 -32.20 -24.28 -84.14
CA LYS A 82 -32.76 -22.92 -84.11
C LYS A 82 -34.03 -22.80 -83.26
N ILE A 83 -34.87 -23.83 -83.24
CA ILE A 83 -36.07 -23.89 -82.39
C ILE A 83 -35.65 -24.00 -80.91
N GLU A 84 -34.67 -24.86 -80.60
CA GLU A 84 -34.13 -24.99 -79.25
C GLU A 84 -33.49 -23.69 -78.75
N GLU A 85 -32.67 -23.02 -79.57
CA GLU A 85 -32.08 -21.73 -79.23
C GLU A 85 -33.13 -20.64 -78.99
N ALA A 86 -34.19 -20.60 -79.80
CA ALA A 86 -35.29 -19.66 -79.59
C ALA A 86 -36.03 -19.94 -78.28
N SER A 87 -36.24 -21.22 -77.93
CA SER A 87 -36.82 -21.61 -76.64
C SER A 87 -35.91 -21.21 -75.48
N ARG A 88 -34.61 -21.51 -75.55
CA ARG A 88 -33.64 -21.12 -74.51
C ARG A 88 -33.61 -19.61 -74.29
N LYS A 89 -33.56 -18.81 -75.37
CA LYS A 89 -33.58 -17.34 -75.27
C LYS A 89 -34.87 -16.82 -74.62
N LYS A 90 -36.01 -17.42 -74.92
CA LYS A 90 -37.28 -17.07 -74.26
C LYS A 90 -37.20 -17.35 -72.75
N ASP A 91 -36.69 -18.53 -72.38
CA ASP A 91 -36.57 -18.92 -70.97
C ASP A 91 -35.55 -18.06 -70.22
N GLU A 92 -34.43 -17.71 -70.86
CA GLU A 92 -33.41 -16.78 -70.34
C GLU A 92 -33.99 -15.37 -70.09
N LEU A 93 -34.74 -14.82 -71.04
CA LEU A 93 -35.39 -13.51 -70.88
C LEU A 93 -36.44 -13.54 -69.75
N SER A 94 -37.21 -14.63 -69.65
CA SER A 94 -38.17 -14.82 -68.57
C SER A 94 -37.47 -14.90 -67.20
N ALA A 95 -36.41 -15.70 -67.10
CA ALA A 95 -35.61 -15.84 -65.88
C ALA A 95 -34.94 -14.51 -65.49
N ALA A 96 -34.37 -13.78 -66.46
CA ALA A 96 -33.76 -12.47 -66.24
C ALA A 96 -34.78 -11.45 -65.74
N PHE A 97 -36.00 -11.44 -66.31
CA PHE A 97 -37.08 -10.56 -65.87
C PHE A 97 -37.51 -10.87 -64.43
N ILE A 98 -37.70 -12.15 -64.08
CA ILE A 98 -38.05 -12.57 -62.73
C ILE A 98 -36.94 -12.17 -61.74
N ALA A 99 -35.68 -12.43 -62.09
CA ALA A 99 -34.53 -12.08 -61.25
C ALA A 99 -34.42 -10.56 -61.02
N ALA A 100 -34.51 -9.76 -62.09
CA ALA A 100 -34.44 -8.30 -61.99
C ALA A 100 -35.59 -7.72 -61.16
N THR A 101 -36.81 -8.26 -61.34
CA THR A 101 -37.98 -7.84 -60.56
C THR A 101 -37.82 -8.17 -59.08
N ARG A 102 -37.31 -9.36 -58.77
CA ARG A 102 -37.00 -9.77 -57.39
C ARG A 102 -35.96 -8.86 -56.75
N VAL A 103 -34.83 -8.64 -57.42
CA VAL A 103 -33.77 -7.75 -56.93
C VAL A 103 -34.28 -6.32 -56.73
N SER A 104 -35.13 -5.81 -57.65
CA SER A 104 -35.72 -4.48 -57.50
C SER A 104 -36.68 -4.39 -56.31
N LEU A 105 -37.42 -5.46 -56.00
CA LEU A 105 -38.30 -5.49 -54.84
C LEU A 105 -37.48 -5.54 -53.55
N ASP A 106 -36.51 -6.44 -53.49
CA ASP A 106 -35.59 -6.59 -52.34
C ASP A 106 -34.87 -5.26 -52.05
N ALA A 107 -34.39 -4.55 -53.07
CA ALA A 107 -33.77 -3.24 -52.91
C ALA A 107 -34.72 -2.17 -52.33
N LYS A 108 -36.01 -2.18 -52.73
CA LYS A 108 -37.01 -1.24 -52.19
C LYS A 108 -37.35 -1.55 -50.73
N MET A 109 -37.45 -2.83 -50.39
CA MET A 109 -37.68 -3.28 -49.02
C MET A 109 -36.52 -2.87 -48.11
N ASN A 110 -35.29 -3.20 -48.51
CA ASN A 110 -34.08 -2.86 -47.76
C ASN A 110 -33.92 -1.34 -47.58
N ASN A 111 -34.16 -0.55 -48.62
CA ASN A 111 -34.10 0.92 -48.51
C ASN A 111 -35.11 1.48 -47.50
N THR A 112 -36.31 0.87 -47.44
CA THR A 112 -37.35 1.28 -46.48
C THR A 112 -36.96 0.90 -45.07
N GLU A 113 -36.39 -0.29 -44.88
CA GLU A 113 -35.85 -0.76 -43.59
C GLU A 113 -34.70 0.13 -43.12
N GLU A 114 -33.71 0.40 -43.97
CA GLU A 114 -32.57 1.27 -43.68
C GLU A 114 -33.01 2.69 -43.27
N LYS A 115 -33.98 3.28 -43.98
CA LYS A 115 -34.54 4.60 -43.62
C LYS A 115 -35.24 4.58 -42.27
N ARG A 116 -36.02 3.53 -42.01
CA ARG A 116 -36.72 3.34 -40.73
C ARG A 116 -35.71 3.18 -39.59
N GLU A 117 -34.69 2.37 -39.78
CA GLU A 117 -33.63 2.15 -38.80
C GLU A 117 -32.81 3.40 -38.55
N ALA A 118 -32.44 4.15 -39.59
CA ALA A 118 -31.74 5.41 -39.47
C ALA A 118 -32.54 6.43 -38.64
N HIS A 119 -33.85 6.56 -38.89
CA HIS A 119 -34.72 7.44 -38.11
C HIS A 119 -34.81 7.01 -36.64
N ILE A 120 -34.94 5.70 -36.38
CA ILE A 120 -34.95 5.17 -35.00
C ILE A 120 -33.61 5.41 -34.32
N ALA A 121 -32.49 5.21 -35.02
CA ALA A 121 -31.15 5.44 -34.50
C ALA A 121 -30.93 6.94 -34.16
N GLU A 122 -31.39 7.85 -35.02
CA GLU A 122 -31.34 9.29 -34.77
C GLU A 122 -32.11 9.67 -33.50
N LEU A 123 -33.33 9.15 -33.33
CA LEU A 123 -34.13 9.38 -32.11
C LEU A 123 -33.45 8.83 -30.86
N LYS A 124 -32.88 7.62 -30.93
CA LYS A 124 -32.13 7.02 -29.82
C LYS A 124 -30.91 7.85 -29.45
N ASN A 125 -30.17 8.36 -30.43
CA ASN A 125 -29.01 9.22 -30.18
C ASN A 125 -29.43 10.53 -29.51
N LYS A 126 -30.48 11.21 -30.00
CA LYS A 126 -31.00 12.43 -29.35
C LYS A 126 -31.42 12.19 -27.90
N LEU A 127 -32.07 11.05 -27.61
CA LEU A 127 -32.43 10.68 -26.24
C LEU A 127 -31.20 10.41 -25.37
N LYS A 128 -30.19 9.73 -25.93
CA LYS A 128 -28.92 9.49 -25.24
C LYS A 128 -28.22 10.80 -24.89
N ASP A 129 -28.07 11.71 -25.84
CA ASP A 129 -27.45 13.03 -25.62
C ASP A 129 -28.20 13.84 -24.56
N HIS A 130 -29.53 13.77 -24.57
CA HIS A 130 -30.35 14.43 -23.55
C HIS A 130 -30.10 13.84 -22.15
N LEU A 131 -30.06 12.51 -22.02
CA LEU A 131 -29.75 11.85 -20.75
C LEU A 131 -28.35 12.22 -20.24
N GLU A 132 -27.35 12.25 -21.12
CA GLU A 132 -25.99 12.68 -20.77
C GLU A 132 -25.96 14.15 -20.30
N SER A 133 -26.70 15.04 -20.96
CA SER A 133 -26.82 16.44 -20.54
C SER A 133 -27.50 16.59 -19.18
N VAL A 134 -28.55 15.81 -18.91
CA VAL A 134 -29.25 15.79 -17.61
C VAL A 134 -28.30 15.29 -16.52
N GLU A 135 -27.56 14.20 -16.78
CA GLU A 135 -26.62 13.64 -15.81
C GLU A 135 -25.47 14.59 -15.50
N LYS A 136 -24.93 15.27 -16.52
CA LYS A 136 -23.94 16.33 -16.34
C LYS A 136 -24.46 17.46 -15.45
N THR A 137 -25.70 17.88 -15.65
CA THR A 137 -26.34 18.92 -14.83
C THR A 137 -26.53 18.43 -13.39
N ARG A 138 -26.97 17.18 -13.19
CA ARG A 138 -27.13 16.55 -11.87
C ARG A 138 -25.80 16.54 -11.11
N LEU A 139 -24.73 16.04 -11.74
CA LEU A 139 -23.39 15.99 -11.14
C LEU A 139 -22.86 17.38 -10.81
N SER A 140 -23.08 18.37 -11.69
CA SER A 140 -22.66 19.76 -11.43
C SER A 140 -23.37 20.37 -10.22
N LEU A 141 -24.67 20.10 -10.04
CA LEU A 141 -25.43 20.59 -8.88
C LEU A 141 -25.00 19.90 -7.58
N GLU A 142 -24.72 18.60 -7.65
CA GLU A 142 -24.20 17.82 -6.52
C GLU A 142 -22.83 18.36 -6.09
N GLN A 143 -21.92 18.61 -7.04
CA GLN A 143 -20.62 19.20 -6.77
C GLN A 143 -20.74 20.60 -6.14
N GLN A 144 -21.59 21.48 -6.67
CA GLN A 144 -21.78 22.81 -6.07
C GLN A 144 -22.33 22.73 -4.64
N THR A 145 -23.25 21.79 -4.38
CA THR A 145 -23.82 21.56 -3.05
C THR A 145 -22.75 21.07 -2.07
N GLU A 146 -21.90 20.14 -2.51
CA GLU A 146 -20.75 19.62 -1.78
C GLU A 146 -19.75 20.73 -1.43
N GLU A 147 -19.38 21.55 -2.40
CA GLU A 147 -18.45 22.67 -2.23
C GLU A 147 -18.99 23.69 -1.21
N VAL A 148 -20.27 24.04 -1.29
CA VAL A 148 -20.92 24.92 -0.31
C VAL A 148 -20.92 24.30 1.08
N ARG A 149 -21.22 23.00 1.20
CA ARG A 149 -21.21 22.31 2.50
C ARG A 149 -19.82 22.31 3.12
N CYS A 150 -18.79 21.92 2.37
CA CYS A 150 -17.40 21.93 2.82
C CYS A 150 -16.95 23.34 3.26
N ALA A 151 -17.33 24.37 2.50
CA ALA A 151 -16.99 25.76 2.85
C ALA A 151 -17.66 26.21 4.16
N VAL A 152 -18.89 25.79 4.43
CA VAL A 152 -19.59 26.07 5.70
C VAL A 152 -18.93 25.32 6.85
N GLU A 153 -18.63 24.03 6.68
CA GLU A 153 -17.97 23.21 7.70
C GLU A 153 -16.61 23.79 8.12
N GLU A 154 -15.76 24.17 7.15
CA GLU A 154 -14.45 24.75 7.45
C GLU A 154 -14.55 26.13 8.12
N LYS A 155 -15.54 26.95 7.76
CA LYS A 155 -15.83 28.21 8.46
C LYS A 155 -16.24 27.97 9.91
N LEU A 156 -17.12 26.99 10.16
CA LEU A 156 -17.56 26.65 11.51
C LEU A 156 -16.41 26.12 12.36
N LYS A 157 -15.58 25.24 11.79
CA LYS A 157 -14.38 24.69 12.42
C LYS A 157 -13.37 25.78 12.77
N THR A 158 -13.09 26.70 11.84
CA THR A 158 -12.20 27.84 12.09
C THR A 158 -12.76 28.75 13.19
N ALA A 159 -14.06 29.05 13.15
CA ALA A 159 -14.71 29.86 14.18
C ALA A 159 -14.69 29.17 15.56
N ALA A 160 -14.88 27.86 15.62
CA ALA A 160 -14.76 27.08 16.86
C ALA A 160 -13.32 27.15 17.41
N ALA A 161 -12.32 26.88 16.59
CA ALA A 161 -10.91 26.96 16.98
C ALA A 161 -10.52 28.36 17.50
N GLN A 162 -11.02 29.42 16.86
CA GLN A 162 -10.78 30.79 17.31
C GLN A 162 -11.45 31.09 18.66
N ARG A 163 -12.66 30.58 18.90
CA ARG A 163 -13.34 30.71 20.20
C ARG A 163 -12.57 29.98 21.29
N ASP A 164 -12.16 28.75 21.03
CA ASP A 164 -11.41 27.91 21.98
C ASP A 164 -10.06 28.55 22.33
N GLU A 165 -9.33 29.06 21.34
CA GLU A 165 -8.06 29.73 21.56
C GLU A 165 -8.23 31.06 22.33
N ASN A 166 -9.33 31.77 22.12
CA ASN A 166 -9.65 32.95 22.92
C ASN A 166 -9.91 32.57 24.40
N ILE A 167 -10.78 31.59 24.63
CA ILE A 167 -11.08 31.09 25.97
C ILE A 167 -9.82 30.59 26.66
N LYS A 168 -9.00 29.81 25.97
CA LYS A 168 -7.71 29.32 26.47
C LYS A 168 -6.79 30.47 26.90
N ARG A 169 -6.67 31.53 26.10
CA ARG A 169 -5.89 32.73 26.46
C ARG A 169 -6.46 33.46 27.68
N MET A 170 -7.78 33.49 27.87
CA MET A 170 -8.38 34.04 29.11
C MET A 170 -8.06 33.18 30.32
N LEU A 171 -8.19 31.85 30.21
CA LEU A 171 -7.90 30.92 31.29
C LEU A 171 -6.44 30.95 31.72
N VAL A 172 -5.50 31.05 30.76
CA VAL A 172 -4.07 31.20 31.07
C VAL A 172 -3.81 32.46 31.88
N ARG A 173 -4.36 33.61 31.47
CA ARG A 173 -4.21 34.88 32.20
C ARG A 173 -4.80 34.83 33.61
N LEU A 174 -5.94 34.18 33.78
CA LEU A 174 -6.55 33.97 35.10
C LEU A 174 -5.66 33.10 35.99
N LYS A 175 -5.12 32.02 35.45
CA LYS A 175 -4.20 31.13 36.16
C LYS A 175 -2.91 31.86 36.58
N GLU A 176 -2.31 32.65 35.68
CA GLU A 176 -1.13 33.47 35.99
C GLU A 176 -1.40 34.45 37.15
N HIS A 177 -2.60 35.05 37.17
CA HIS A 177 -3.01 35.93 38.25
C HIS A 177 -3.20 35.17 39.58
N GLU A 178 -3.84 34.00 39.56
CA GLU A 178 -3.94 33.13 40.74
C GLU A 178 -2.58 32.73 41.29
N GLU A 179 -1.64 32.36 40.41
CA GLU A 179 -0.27 32.04 40.79
C GLU A 179 0.45 33.27 41.38
N GLN A 180 0.24 34.46 40.84
CA GLN A 180 0.78 35.69 41.41
C GLN A 180 0.23 35.97 42.80
N VAL A 181 -1.09 35.82 43.01
CA VAL A 181 -1.72 35.96 44.32
C VAL A 181 -1.15 34.94 45.30
N ALA A 182 -0.98 33.68 44.88
CA ALA A 182 -0.38 32.64 45.70
C ALA A 182 1.06 32.99 46.12
N ARG A 183 1.89 33.46 45.18
CA ARG A 183 3.26 33.94 45.47
C ARG A 183 3.26 35.09 46.48
N VAL A 184 2.38 36.07 46.34
CA VAL A 184 2.27 37.20 47.28
C VAL A 184 1.85 36.71 48.68
N ARG A 185 0.84 35.82 48.76
CA ARG A 185 0.39 35.24 50.03
C ARG A 185 1.51 34.45 50.70
N GLN A 186 2.22 33.62 49.95
CA GLN A 186 3.37 32.86 50.45
C GLN A 186 4.46 33.79 50.99
N GLY A 187 4.85 34.82 50.21
CA GLY A 187 5.86 35.78 50.66
C GLY A 187 5.44 36.56 51.92
N MET A 188 4.15 36.86 52.09
CA MET A 188 3.64 37.45 53.32
C MET A 188 3.74 36.46 54.50
N SER A 189 3.32 35.21 54.31
CA SER A 189 3.43 34.17 55.34
C SER A 189 4.88 33.93 55.78
N GLU A 190 5.83 33.88 54.85
CA GLU A 190 7.25 33.75 55.13
C GLU A 190 7.79 34.93 55.96
N ARG A 191 7.37 36.16 55.63
CA ARG A 191 7.73 37.35 56.40
C ARG A 191 7.16 37.31 57.82
N VAL A 192 5.93 36.84 57.98
CA VAL A 192 5.31 36.66 59.31
C VAL A 192 6.10 35.64 60.13
N LEU A 193 6.40 34.47 59.57
CA LEU A 193 7.22 33.44 60.24
C LEU A 193 8.61 33.97 60.63
N GLN A 194 9.23 34.78 59.76
CA GLN A 194 10.51 35.40 60.06
C GLN A 194 10.41 36.38 61.24
N LEU A 195 9.36 37.20 61.29
CA LEU A 195 9.11 38.12 62.41
C LEU A 195 8.80 37.36 63.71
N GLU A 196 8.02 36.29 63.64
CA GLU A 196 7.73 35.41 64.78
C GLU A 196 9.01 34.79 65.34
N SER A 197 9.88 34.25 64.48
CA SER A 197 11.18 33.71 64.88
C SER A 197 12.10 34.78 65.50
N GLN A 198 12.13 35.99 64.94
CA GLN A 198 12.88 37.12 65.52
C GLN A 198 12.35 37.51 66.91
N ILE A 199 11.02 37.54 67.09
CA ILE A 199 10.39 37.84 68.39
C ILE A 199 10.72 36.73 69.39
N GLN A 200 10.57 35.46 69.00
CA GLN A 200 10.92 34.31 69.84
C GLN A 200 12.39 34.35 70.27
N GLY A 201 13.31 34.59 69.34
CA GLY A 201 14.74 34.71 69.65
C GLY A 201 15.05 35.87 70.62
N LYS A 202 14.37 37.01 70.50
CA LYS A 202 14.50 38.11 71.48
C LYS A 202 13.95 37.74 72.86
N LEU A 203 12.84 36.99 72.92
CA LEU A 203 12.27 36.51 74.18
C LEU A 203 13.17 35.49 74.88
N GLU A 204 13.80 34.59 74.11
CA GLU A 204 14.79 33.62 74.59
C GLU A 204 16.02 34.34 75.15
N GLN A 205 16.61 35.26 74.39
CA GLN A 205 17.74 36.06 74.88
C GLN A 205 17.40 36.84 76.15
N ALA A 206 16.19 37.42 76.23
CA ALA A 206 15.74 38.10 77.44
C ALA A 206 15.58 37.14 78.62
N ARG A 207 15.10 35.91 78.39
CA ARG A 207 15.01 34.84 79.39
C ARG A 207 16.41 34.43 79.87
N GLU A 208 17.32 34.13 78.96
CA GLU A 208 18.69 33.73 79.28
C GLU A 208 19.44 34.80 80.08
N ARG A 209 19.26 36.09 79.72
CA ARG A 209 19.83 37.21 80.48
C ARG A 209 19.27 37.25 81.91
N ARG A 210 17.95 37.09 82.08
CA ARG A 210 17.33 37.03 83.42
C ARG A 210 17.88 35.85 84.23
N GLU A 211 17.95 34.67 83.63
CA GLU A 211 18.50 33.47 84.28
C GLU A 211 19.99 33.61 84.61
N SER A 212 20.77 34.29 83.77
CA SER A 212 22.19 34.57 84.05
C SER A 212 22.35 35.50 85.24
N ILE A 213 21.59 36.60 85.27
CA ILE A 213 21.60 37.53 86.40
C ILE A 213 21.16 36.82 87.68
N GLU A 214 20.12 35.98 87.62
CA GLU A 214 19.66 35.20 88.77
C GLU A 214 20.71 34.19 89.25
N ARG A 215 21.37 33.48 88.32
CA ARG A 215 22.48 32.56 88.63
C ARG A 215 23.64 33.30 89.29
N GLU A 216 24.06 34.44 88.74
CA GLU A 216 25.12 35.27 89.30
C GLU A 216 24.75 35.79 90.71
N GLN A 217 23.51 36.22 90.92
CA GLN A 217 23.03 36.66 92.24
C GLN A 217 23.03 35.50 93.25
N LYS A 218 22.50 34.33 92.86
CA LYS A 218 22.52 33.11 93.69
C LYS A 218 23.96 32.70 94.03
N GLU A 219 24.89 32.79 93.09
CA GLU A 219 26.30 32.47 93.31
C GLU A 219 26.98 33.48 94.25
N LYS A 220 26.73 34.79 94.08
CA LYS A 220 27.20 35.83 95.01
C LYS A 220 26.69 35.56 96.43
N LEU A 221 25.42 35.21 96.59
CA LEU A 221 24.82 34.84 97.88
C LEU A 221 25.48 33.58 98.47
N ARG A 222 25.69 32.53 97.68
CA ARG A 222 26.38 31.30 98.10
C ARG A 222 27.82 31.59 98.55
N ASN A 223 28.55 32.42 97.80
CA ASN A 223 29.92 32.81 98.14
C ASN A 223 29.97 33.59 99.47
N HIS A 224 29.02 34.49 99.72
CA HIS A 224 28.94 35.21 100.98
C HIS A 224 28.52 34.30 102.14
N ASN A 225 27.37 33.63 102.02
CA ASN A 225 26.74 32.88 103.12
C ASN A 225 27.41 31.55 103.43
N THR A 226 27.96 30.86 102.43
CA THR A 226 28.55 29.54 102.63
C THR A 226 30.06 29.64 102.69
N VAL A 227 30.70 30.20 101.66
CA VAL A 227 32.17 30.14 101.54
C VAL A 227 32.86 31.09 102.52
N LYS A 228 32.45 32.35 102.59
CA LYS A 228 33.06 33.31 103.52
C LYS A 228 32.73 32.98 104.97
N ILE A 229 31.48 32.61 105.29
CA ILE A 229 31.12 32.18 106.65
C ILE A 229 31.89 30.90 107.03
N ALA A 230 32.02 29.92 106.14
CA ALA A 230 32.82 28.72 106.42
C ALA A 230 34.31 29.07 106.64
N LYS A 231 34.88 29.98 105.84
CA LYS A 231 36.25 30.47 106.05
C LYS A 231 36.41 31.21 107.39
N MET A 232 35.49 32.10 107.75
CA MET A 232 35.50 32.77 109.05
C MET A 232 35.40 31.77 110.20
N ARG A 233 34.49 30.79 110.10
CA ARG A 233 34.38 29.70 111.09
C ARG A 233 35.66 28.87 111.18
N GLN A 234 36.30 28.55 110.06
CA GLN A 234 37.57 27.81 110.04
C GLN A 234 38.71 28.63 110.66
N MET A 235 38.80 29.92 110.35
CA MET A 235 39.80 30.83 110.93
C MET A 235 39.60 30.98 112.44
N ALA A 236 38.36 31.22 112.88
CA ALA A 236 38.02 31.27 114.30
C ALA A 236 38.35 29.95 115.01
N ALA A 237 38.05 28.80 114.39
CA ALA A 237 38.43 27.50 114.93
C ALA A 237 39.96 27.34 115.03
N ARG A 238 40.73 27.79 114.04
CA ARG A 238 42.20 27.79 114.08
C ARG A 238 42.76 28.69 115.19
N GLU A 239 42.22 29.89 115.36
CA GLU A 239 42.62 30.80 116.46
C GLU A 239 42.34 30.19 117.83
N LEU A 240 41.18 29.57 117.99
CA LEU A 240 40.79 28.87 119.22
C LEU A 240 41.74 27.69 119.51
N LEU A 241 42.16 26.97 118.47
CA LEU A 241 43.12 25.87 118.56
C LEU A 241 44.53 26.36 118.91
N MET A 242 44.96 27.51 118.35
CA MET A 242 46.22 28.17 118.71
C MET A 242 46.21 28.63 120.17
N LYS A 243 45.12 29.25 120.63
CA LYS A 243 44.95 29.65 122.03
C LYS A 243 44.94 28.45 122.97
N LYS A 244 44.30 27.35 122.56
CA LYS A 244 44.38 26.08 123.28
C LYS A 244 45.83 25.59 123.39
N CYS A 245 46.59 25.57 122.29
CA CYS A 245 48.00 25.19 122.31
C CYS A 245 48.87 26.11 123.19
N GLU A 246 48.61 27.41 123.20
CA GLU A 246 49.28 28.36 124.11
C GLU A 246 48.96 28.05 125.57
N CYS A 247 47.70 27.77 125.89
CA CYS A 247 47.26 27.40 127.23
C CYS A 247 47.91 26.08 127.66
N ASP A 248 47.88 25.06 126.80
CA ASP A 248 48.50 23.76 127.02
C ASP A 248 50.02 23.89 127.27
N LYS A 249 50.72 24.75 126.51
CA LYS A 249 52.14 25.05 126.75
C LYS A 249 52.38 25.72 128.11
N LYS A 250 51.53 26.67 128.52
CA LYS A 250 51.64 27.33 129.83
C LYS A 250 51.40 26.34 130.97
N VAL A 251 50.38 25.49 130.84
CA VAL A 251 50.08 24.40 131.80
C VAL A 251 51.25 23.43 131.86
N LEU A 252 51.79 22.99 130.72
CA LEU A 252 52.96 22.12 130.66
C LEU A 252 54.17 22.76 131.35
N THR A 253 54.43 24.05 131.10
CA THR A 253 55.53 24.79 131.74
C THR A 253 55.31 24.92 133.25
N ALA A 254 54.08 25.18 133.68
CA ALA A 254 53.71 25.20 135.09
C ALA A 254 53.92 23.83 135.75
N GLU A 255 53.56 22.73 135.07
CA GLU A 255 53.77 21.37 135.54
C GLU A 255 55.27 21.05 135.66
N ILE A 256 56.09 21.44 134.67
CA ILE A 256 57.55 21.30 134.73
C ILE A 256 58.13 22.08 135.92
N ASN A 257 57.68 23.32 136.14
CA ASN A 257 58.14 24.14 137.25
C ASN A 257 57.71 23.57 138.60
N ARG A 258 56.48 23.06 138.71
CA ARG A 258 55.98 22.34 139.89
C ARG A 258 56.84 21.10 140.16
N GLN A 259 57.17 20.34 139.11
CA GLN A 259 58.03 19.16 139.22
C GLN A 259 59.46 19.52 139.66
N ARG A 260 60.03 20.62 139.12
CA ARG A 260 61.33 21.16 139.55
C ARG A 260 61.30 21.60 141.01
N GLU A 261 60.23 22.25 141.45
CA GLU A 261 60.08 22.70 142.84
C GLU A 261 59.95 21.51 143.81
N ILE A 262 59.18 20.48 143.43
CA ILE A 262 59.12 19.21 144.16
C ILE A 262 60.52 18.58 144.23
N GLN A 263 61.27 18.52 143.12
CA GLN A 263 62.64 18.01 143.11
C GLN A 263 63.58 18.83 144.00
N ARG A 264 63.50 20.16 143.99
CA ARG A 264 64.27 21.03 144.90
C ARG A 264 63.95 20.73 146.35
N ARG A 265 62.67 20.57 146.71
CA ARG A 265 62.26 20.22 148.09
C ARG A 265 62.78 18.84 148.48
N VAL A 266 62.70 17.85 147.59
CA VAL A 266 63.29 16.51 147.82
C VAL A 266 64.81 16.59 148.01
N GLN A 267 65.52 17.38 147.20
CA GLN A 267 66.96 17.59 147.35
C GLN A 267 67.33 18.37 148.62
N ALA A 268 66.54 19.37 149.02
CA ALA A 268 66.73 20.11 150.26
C ALA A 268 66.56 19.20 151.48
N ILE A 269 65.55 18.31 151.45
CA ILE A 269 65.37 17.27 152.46
C ILE A 269 66.59 16.34 152.47
N ARG A 270 67.04 15.82 151.32
CA ARG A 270 68.27 15.00 151.23
C ARG A 270 69.48 15.71 151.81
N ARG A 271 69.76 16.96 151.40
CA ARG A 271 70.89 17.78 151.89
C ARG A 271 70.79 18.08 153.39
N HIS A 272 69.59 18.33 153.92
CA HIS A 272 69.41 18.55 155.35
C HIS A 272 69.65 17.26 156.16
N HIS A 273 69.18 16.12 155.66
CA HIS A 273 69.50 14.81 156.23
C HIS A 273 71.01 14.51 156.16
N GLU A 274 71.66 14.87 155.06
CA GLU A 274 73.10 14.70 154.84
C GLU A 274 73.92 15.62 155.75
N ARG A 275 73.55 16.90 155.89
CA ARG A 275 74.16 17.82 156.87
C ARG A 275 73.92 17.37 158.31
N ARG A 276 72.74 16.84 158.66
CA ARG A 276 72.52 16.22 159.98
C ARG A 276 73.44 15.02 160.17
N ALA A 277 73.64 14.19 159.15
CA ALA A 277 74.59 13.09 159.21
C ALA A 277 76.06 13.57 159.30
N GLU A 278 76.41 14.68 158.66
CA GLU A 278 77.72 15.34 158.73
C GLU A 278 77.96 15.96 160.11
N ILE A 279 76.99 16.66 160.70
CA ILE A 279 77.07 17.23 162.05
C ILE A 279 77.17 16.13 163.10
N VAL A 280 76.47 15.00 162.93
CA VAL A 280 76.68 13.83 163.81
C VAL A 280 78.09 13.26 163.65
N ARG A 281 78.68 13.29 162.44
CA ARG A 281 80.09 12.95 162.19
C ARG A 281 81.06 13.98 162.79
N GLN A 282 80.73 15.27 162.78
CA GLN A 282 81.52 16.37 163.31
C GLN A 282 81.46 16.44 164.85
N ASN A 283 80.27 16.29 165.45
CA ASN A 283 80.09 16.10 166.90
C ASN A 283 80.87 14.89 167.42
N LYS A 284 81.13 13.87 166.58
CA LYS A 284 82.01 12.74 166.90
C LYS A 284 83.51 13.07 166.76
N LYS A 285 83.88 14.05 165.94
CA LYS A 285 85.26 14.53 165.73
C LYS A 285 85.68 15.62 166.73
N ASP A 286 84.79 16.55 167.09
CA ASP A 286 85.11 17.64 168.03
C ASP A 286 85.14 17.15 169.49
N LEU A 287 84.43 16.05 169.81
CA LEU A 287 84.64 15.25 171.03
C LEU A 287 86.05 14.66 171.13
N LEU A 288 86.81 14.58 170.02
CA LEU A 288 88.20 14.12 170.00
C LEU A 288 89.22 15.28 170.08
N ILE A 289 88.80 16.55 169.94
CA ILE A 289 89.68 17.74 170.03
C ILE A 289 89.61 18.41 171.42
N ASN A 290 88.53 18.22 172.19
CA ASN A 290 88.38 18.68 173.59
C ASN A 290 89.32 18.00 174.62
N LYS A 291 90.61 17.81 174.34
CA LYS A 291 91.55 17.18 175.29
C LYS A 291 92.98 17.71 175.33
N GLU A 292 93.39 18.68 174.50
CA GLU A 292 94.77 19.19 174.46
C GLU A 292 94.76 20.72 174.35
N GLU A 293 95.57 21.40 175.17
CA GLU A 293 95.63 22.84 175.54
C GLU A 293 94.76 23.24 176.76
N ASP A 294 95.23 23.35 178.01
CA ASP A 294 96.57 23.25 178.66
C ASP A 294 97.80 23.87 177.95
#